data_AF-A0A537XX61-F1
#
_entry.id   AF-A0A537XX61-F1
#
_cell.length_a   1.000
_cell.length_b   1.000
_cell.length_c   1.000
_cell.angle_alpha   90.00
_cell.angle_beta   90.00
_cell.angle_gamma   90.00
#
_symmetry.space_group_name_H-M   'P 1'
#
loop_
_entity.id
_entity.type
_entity.pdbx_description
1 polymer ?
#
loop_
_entity_poly.entity_id
_entity_poly.type
_entity_poly.pdbx_seq_one_letter_code
_entity_poly.pdbx_strand_id
1 'polypeptide(L)'
;MVQSIAGQVFNIVDLEKEIEAEIRNSPPLRGVHSIDFAPSRLRSPTIAMPDYVEHREGATEIGKLSAEAVVREYEAAAKEIEDMGAELIERAKQCEAMTRDALAVTEEMKETAARYRQEAKRVFLQIENCTAMAAEVRKTCSELKDKIATPAG
;
A
#
# COMPACT_ATOMS: atom_id res chain seq x y z
N MET A 1 34.28 -35.25 -34.02
CA MET A 1 34.00 -36.42 -33.16
C MET A 1 33.42 -35.86 -31.87
N VAL A 2 32.10 -35.99 -31.70
CA VAL A 2 31.36 -35.40 -30.57
C VAL A 2 31.53 -36.32 -29.37
N GLN A 3 32.22 -35.86 -28.33
CA GLN A 3 32.30 -36.61 -27.08
C GLN A 3 31.02 -36.39 -26.28
N SER A 4 30.38 -37.50 -25.98
CA SER A 4 29.10 -37.62 -25.28
C SER A 4 29.21 -37.07 -23.85
N ILE A 5 28.31 -36.15 -23.49
CA ILE A 5 28.09 -35.73 -22.10
C ILE A 5 27.25 -36.83 -21.44
N ALA A 6 27.86 -37.98 -21.19
CA ALA A 6 27.29 -39.03 -20.37
C ALA A 6 27.45 -38.62 -18.90
N GLY A 7 26.32 -38.61 -18.19
CA GLY A 7 26.18 -37.99 -16.86
C GLY A 7 27.28 -38.37 -15.87
N GLN A 8 28.05 -37.37 -15.45
CA GLN A 8 28.81 -37.41 -14.22
C GLN A 8 27.81 -37.34 -13.06
N VAL A 9 27.49 -38.50 -12.49
CA VAL A 9 26.88 -38.57 -11.17
C VAL A 9 27.92 -38.06 -10.19
N PHE A 10 27.77 -36.83 -9.72
CA PHE A 10 28.60 -36.27 -8.66
C PHE A 10 28.36 -37.06 -7.38
N ASN A 11 29.30 -37.93 -7.03
CA ASN A 11 29.31 -38.60 -5.75
C ASN A 11 29.74 -37.59 -4.69
N ILE A 12 28.79 -37.19 -3.83
CA ILE A 12 29.00 -36.18 -2.77
C ILE A 12 30.22 -36.54 -1.90
N VAL A 13 30.46 -37.83 -1.67
CA VAL A 13 31.59 -38.31 -0.86
C VAL A 13 32.94 -38.05 -1.54
N ASP A 14 32.99 -38.09 -2.87
CA ASP A 14 34.22 -37.83 -3.61
C ASP A 14 34.50 -36.32 -3.68
N LEU A 15 33.44 -35.51 -3.76
CA LEU A 15 33.54 -34.04 -3.71
C LEU A 15 34.00 -33.54 -2.33
N GLU A 16 33.50 -34.14 -1.25
CA GLU A 16 33.93 -33.82 0.13
C GLU A 16 35.42 -34.10 0.34
N LYS A 17 35.92 -35.22 -0.19
CA LYS A 17 37.34 -35.56 -0.13
C LYS A 17 38.22 -34.60 -0.93
N GLU A 18 37.75 -34.15 -2.07
CA GLU A 18 38.46 -33.18 -2.92
C GLU A 18 38.58 -31.82 -2.21
N ILE A 19 37.49 -31.36 -1.58
CA ILE A 19 37.49 -30.13 -0.77
C ILE A 19 38.43 -30.25 0.44
N GLU A 20 38.42 -31.39 1.13
CA GLU A 20 39.29 -31.62 2.29
C GLU A 20 40.78 -31.67 1.90
N ALA A 21 41.09 -32.20 0.72
CA ALA A 21 42.45 -32.19 0.18
C ALA A 21 42.91 -30.77 -0.16
N GLU A 22 42.06 -29.96 -0.77
CA GLU A 22 42.37 -28.59 -1.19
C GLU A 22 42.59 -27.65 0.01
N ILE A 23 41.78 -27.81 1.07
CA ILE A 23 41.95 -27.04 2.32
C ILE A 23 43.28 -27.37 3.01
N ARG A 24 43.71 -28.63 2.95
CA ARG A 24 44.96 -29.09 3.56
C ARG A 24 46.21 -28.63 2.81
N ASN A 25 46.09 -28.44 1.49
CA ASN A 25 47.17 -27.97 0.62
C ASN A 25 47.27 -26.43 0.57
N SER A 26 46.30 -25.72 1.12
CA SER A 26 46.31 -24.26 1.18
C SER A 26 47.29 -23.74 2.24
N PRO A 27 48.10 -22.70 1.95
CA PRO A 27 49.04 -22.15 2.92
C PRO A 27 48.31 -21.58 4.14
N PRO A 28 48.91 -21.60 5.34
CA PRO A 28 48.27 -21.07 6.54
C PRO A 28 48.03 -19.57 6.37
N LEU A 29 46.75 -19.18 6.35
CA LEU A 29 46.32 -17.79 6.29
C LEU A 29 46.83 -17.04 7.52
N ARG A 30 47.99 -16.38 7.39
CA ARG A 30 48.43 -15.37 8.35
C ARG A 30 47.47 -14.19 8.27
N GLY A 31 46.81 -13.91 9.38
CA GLY A 31 46.09 -12.67 9.60
C GLY A 31 44.60 -12.80 9.27
N VAL A 32 43.80 -12.85 10.32
CA VAL A 32 42.35 -12.66 10.29
C VAL A 32 42.07 -11.25 9.77
N HIS A 33 41.96 -11.09 8.46
CA HIS A 33 41.13 -10.08 7.85
C HIS A 33 40.08 -10.87 7.08
N SER A 34 38.80 -10.58 7.33
CA SER A 34 37.68 -11.18 6.60
C SER A 34 37.92 -10.97 5.10
N ILE A 35 38.45 -11.98 4.41
CA ILE A 35 38.57 -11.93 2.96
C ILE A 35 37.18 -12.26 2.44
N ASP A 36 36.47 -11.16 2.24
CA ASP A 36 35.07 -11.04 1.92
C ASP A 36 34.84 -11.33 0.43
N PHE A 37 34.76 -12.60 0.05
CA PHE A 37 34.61 -13.02 -1.35
C PHE A 37 33.23 -12.71 -1.98
N ALA A 38 32.24 -12.28 -1.20
CA ALA A 38 30.89 -12.00 -1.69
C ALA A 38 30.52 -10.50 -1.58
N PRO A 39 30.02 -9.87 -2.67
CA PRO A 39 29.40 -8.55 -2.66
C PRO A 39 28.32 -8.45 -1.58
N SER A 40 28.21 -7.30 -0.91
CA SER A 40 27.32 -7.10 0.25
C SER A 40 25.84 -7.41 -0.02
N ARG A 41 25.39 -7.38 -1.28
CA ARG A 41 24.01 -7.75 -1.67
C ARG A 41 23.75 -9.26 -1.75
N LEU A 42 24.81 -10.06 -1.78
CA LEU A 42 24.77 -11.53 -1.82
C LEU A 42 25.10 -12.13 -0.46
N ARG A 43 25.35 -11.30 0.57
CA ARG A 43 25.53 -11.78 1.93
C ARG A 43 24.19 -11.91 2.60
N SER A 44 23.96 -13.07 3.22
CA SER A 44 22.90 -13.20 4.20
C SER A 44 23.16 -12.17 5.31
N PRO A 45 22.12 -11.43 5.75
CA PRO A 45 22.24 -10.53 6.88
C PRO A 45 22.88 -11.27 8.07
N THR A 46 23.87 -10.66 8.73
CA THR A 46 24.44 -11.22 9.96
C THR A 46 23.43 -11.01 11.09
N ILE A 47 22.36 -11.79 11.07
CA ILE A 47 21.39 -11.88 12.16
C ILE A 47 22.07 -12.72 13.24
N ALA A 48 22.11 -12.17 14.46
CA ALA A 48 22.57 -12.92 15.62
C ALA A 48 21.72 -14.19 15.76
N MET A 49 22.38 -15.32 16.03
CA MET A 49 21.64 -16.56 16.21
C MET A 49 20.63 -16.40 17.35
N PRO A 50 19.34 -16.73 17.12
CA PRO A 50 18.34 -16.67 18.17
C PRO A 50 18.64 -17.59 19.35
N ASP A 51 18.19 -17.22 20.54
CA ASP A 51 18.45 -17.96 21.79
C ASP A 51 17.90 -19.39 21.79
N TYR A 52 16.93 -19.69 20.93
CA TYR A 52 16.35 -21.03 20.81
C TYR A 52 17.20 -22.01 19.98
N VAL A 53 18.27 -21.53 19.32
CA VAL A 53 19.11 -22.37 18.48
C VAL A 53 20.18 -23.04 19.33
N GLU A 54 19.94 -24.32 19.63
CA GLU A 54 20.87 -25.16 20.35
C GLU A 54 21.34 -26.33 19.46
N HIS A 55 22.66 -26.59 19.47
CA HIS A 55 23.24 -27.69 18.72
C HIS A 55 23.35 -28.94 19.57
N ARG A 56 22.85 -30.07 19.07
CA ARG A 56 23.01 -31.37 19.73
C ARG A 56 24.48 -31.79 19.78
N GLU A 57 24.88 -32.43 20.88
CA GLU A 57 26.19 -33.07 21.01
C GLU A 57 26.40 -34.13 19.91
N GLY A 58 27.56 -34.10 19.25
CA GLY A 58 27.90 -34.97 18.12
C GLY A 58 27.44 -34.46 16.74
N ALA A 59 26.78 -33.30 16.65
CA ALA A 59 26.51 -32.67 15.36
C ALA A 59 27.82 -32.25 14.66
N THR A 60 27.95 -32.58 13.38
CA THR A 60 29.08 -32.16 12.54
C THR A 60 29.08 -30.63 12.40
N GLU A 61 30.27 -30.03 12.31
CA GLU A 61 30.41 -28.58 12.16
C GLU A 61 29.66 -28.03 10.93
N ILE A 62 29.73 -28.74 9.79
CA ILE A 62 29.01 -28.37 8.57
C ILE A 62 27.49 -28.39 8.79
N GLY A 63 26.99 -29.42 9.49
CA GLY A 63 25.59 -29.53 9.86
C GLY A 63 25.11 -28.37 10.75
N LYS A 64 25.93 -27.94 11.73
CA LYS A 64 25.63 -26.78 12.57
C LYS A 64 25.53 -25.49 11.75
N LEU A 65 26.53 -25.23 10.90
CA LEU A 65 26.56 -24.03 10.04
C LEU A 65 25.40 -24.01 9.06
N SER A 66 25.03 -25.16 8.48
CA SER A 66 23.91 -25.26 7.56
C SER A 66 22.57 -25.00 8.28
N ALA A 67 22.39 -25.55 9.48
CA ALA A 67 21.20 -25.30 10.28
C ALA A 67 21.08 -23.83 10.70
N GLU A 68 22.19 -23.21 11.13
CA GLU A 68 22.22 -21.78 11.45
C GLU A 68 21.89 -20.90 10.24
N ALA A 69 22.42 -21.23 9.05
CA ALA A 69 22.13 -20.48 7.83
C ALA A 69 20.64 -20.50 7.50
N VAL A 70 20.00 -21.67 7.58
CA VAL A 70 18.56 -21.80 7.38
C VAL A 70 17.79 -20.96 8.40
N VAL A 71 18.14 -21.05 9.69
CA VAL A 71 17.47 -20.24 10.72
C VAL A 71 17.60 -18.75 10.42
N ARG A 72 18.78 -18.25 10.05
CA ARG A 72 18.97 -16.83 9.71
C ARG A 72 18.10 -16.39 8.54
N GLU A 73 17.92 -17.22 7.52
CA GLU A 73 17.02 -16.91 6.39
C GLU A 73 15.56 -16.82 6.82
N TYR A 74 15.10 -17.76 7.67
CA TYR A 74 13.74 -17.72 8.20
C TYR A 74 13.50 -16.53 9.13
N GLU A 75 14.45 -16.19 9.99
CA GLU A 75 14.37 -15.00 10.85
C GLU A 75 14.36 -13.71 10.02
N ALA A 76 15.17 -13.62 8.96
CA ALA A 76 15.14 -12.50 8.04
C ALA A 76 13.75 -12.35 7.38
N ALA A 77 13.21 -13.46 6.86
CA ALA A 77 11.88 -13.47 6.24
C ALA A 77 10.77 -13.12 7.25
N ALA A 78 10.85 -13.63 8.49
CA ALA A 78 9.93 -13.28 9.55
C ALA A 78 9.95 -11.78 9.84
N LYS A 79 11.15 -11.20 9.94
CA LYS A 79 11.33 -9.76 10.16
C LYS A 79 10.74 -8.92 9.03
N GLU A 80 10.91 -9.34 7.78
CA GLU A 80 10.29 -8.67 6.62
C GLU A 80 8.76 -8.75 6.64
N ILE A 81 8.19 -9.88 7.06
CA ILE A 81 6.74 -10.05 7.23
C ILE A 81 6.21 -9.10 8.31
N GLU A 82 6.91 -8.98 9.44
CA GLU A 82 6.56 -8.03 10.50
C GLU A 82 6.59 -6.58 10.02
N ASP A 83 7.62 -6.20 9.26
CA ASP A 83 7.74 -4.86 8.68
C ASP A 83 6.61 -4.57 7.67
N MET A 84 6.28 -5.55 6.84
CA MET A 84 5.14 -5.48 5.91
C MET A 84 3.82 -5.30 6.67
N GLY A 85 3.64 -6.00 7.80
CA GLY A 85 2.48 -5.84 8.67
C GLY A 85 2.38 -4.44 9.27
N ALA A 86 3.50 -3.88 9.71
CA ALA A 86 3.57 -2.51 10.22
C ALA A 86 3.20 -1.47 9.14
N GLU A 87 3.72 -1.64 7.91
CA GLU A 87 3.35 -0.77 6.78
C GLU A 87 1.85 -0.87 6.45
N LEU A 88 1.29 -2.08 6.45
CA LEU A 88 -0.13 -2.29 6.15
C LEU A 88 -1.04 -1.58 7.18
N ILE A 89 -0.70 -1.65 8.47
CA ILE A 89 -1.43 -0.93 9.53
C ILE A 89 -1.38 0.58 9.30
N GLU A 90 -0.22 1.12 8.95
CA GLU A 90 -0.08 2.55 8.69
C GLU A 90 -0.90 2.99 7.47
N ARG A 91 -0.89 2.20 6.40
CA ARG A 91 -1.71 2.46 5.21
C ARG A 91 -3.20 2.35 5.51
N ALA A 92 -3.63 1.39 6.34
CA ALA A 92 -5.01 1.27 6.78
C ALA A 92 -5.49 2.55 7.50
N LYS A 93 -4.67 3.10 8.42
CA LYS A 93 -4.98 4.37 9.10
C LYS A 93 -5.13 5.53 8.12
N GLN A 94 -4.29 5.58 7.09
CA GLN A 94 -4.37 6.61 6.05
C GLN A 94 -5.66 6.48 5.23
N CYS A 95 -6.06 5.26 4.86
CA CYS A 95 -7.33 5.00 4.19
C CYS A 95 -8.55 5.40 5.07
N GLU A 96 -8.51 5.09 6.37
CA GLU A 96 -9.56 5.49 7.31
C GLU A 96 -9.66 7.01 7.43
N ALA A 97 -8.53 7.71 7.50
CA ALA A 97 -8.49 9.17 7.52
C ALA A 97 -9.09 9.78 6.25
N MET A 98 -8.65 9.32 5.08
CA MET A 98 -9.16 9.78 3.79
C MET A 98 -10.67 9.52 3.66
N THR A 99 -11.16 8.37 4.15
CA THR A 99 -12.59 8.04 4.15
C THR A 99 -13.37 9.01 5.03
N ARG A 100 -12.86 9.32 6.22
CA ARG A 100 -13.49 10.30 7.13
C ARG A 100 -13.58 11.68 6.48
N ASP A 101 -12.51 12.13 5.83
CA ASP A 101 -12.47 13.44 5.18
C ASP A 101 -13.46 13.49 3.99
N ALA A 102 -13.52 12.42 3.18
CA ALA A 102 -14.47 12.33 2.08
C ALA A 102 -15.94 12.36 2.56
N LEU A 103 -16.23 11.71 3.70
CA LEU A 103 -17.56 11.77 4.31
C LEU A 103 -17.90 13.17 4.82
N ALA A 104 -16.94 13.88 5.44
CA ALA A 104 -17.14 15.25 5.90
C ALA A 104 -17.48 16.18 4.72
N VAL A 105 -16.71 16.12 3.63
CA VAL A 105 -16.99 16.89 2.40
C VAL A 105 -18.35 16.53 1.81
N THR A 106 -18.74 15.24 1.86
CA THR A 106 -20.06 14.80 1.36
C THR A 106 -21.20 15.44 2.14
N GLU A 107 -21.07 15.60 3.47
CA GLU A 107 -22.08 16.30 4.28
C GLU A 107 -22.14 17.79 3.95
N GLU A 108 -21.00 18.46 3.76
CA GLU A 108 -20.96 19.87 3.32
C GLU A 108 -21.63 20.06 1.94
N MET A 109 -21.43 19.11 1.02
CA MET A 109 -22.08 19.11 -0.29
C MET A 109 -23.60 18.95 -0.16
N LYS A 110 -24.09 18.08 0.74
CA LYS A 110 -25.52 17.90 1.01
C LYS A 110 -26.13 19.17 1.58
N GLU A 111 -25.48 19.81 2.54
CA GLU A 111 -25.93 21.08 3.12
C GLU A 111 -26.00 22.17 2.05
N THR A 112 -24.95 22.29 1.23
CA THR A 112 -24.91 23.24 0.12
C THR A 112 -26.07 23.00 -0.86
N ALA A 113 -26.31 21.75 -1.26
CA ALA A 113 -27.43 21.40 -2.14
C ALA A 113 -28.78 21.72 -1.50
N ALA A 114 -28.95 21.49 -0.19
CA ALA A 114 -30.16 21.85 0.53
C ALA A 114 -30.40 23.37 0.52
N ARG A 115 -29.36 24.18 0.75
CA ARG A 115 -29.43 25.64 0.67
C ARG A 115 -29.84 26.13 -0.73
N TYR A 116 -29.27 25.55 -1.79
CA TYR A 116 -29.68 25.88 -3.17
C TYR A 116 -31.15 25.55 -3.44
N ARG A 117 -31.66 24.42 -2.93
CA ARG A 117 -33.09 24.07 -3.07
C ARG A 117 -33.99 25.05 -2.33
N GLN A 118 -33.60 25.48 -1.12
CA GLN A 118 -34.34 26.50 -0.37
C GLN A 118 -34.36 27.85 -1.11
N GLU A 119 -33.21 28.26 -1.64
CA GLU A 119 -33.10 29.52 -2.38
C GLU A 119 -33.90 29.48 -3.69
N ALA A 120 -33.87 28.36 -4.41
CA ALA A 120 -34.70 28.15 -5.60
C ALA A 120 -36.20 28.29 -5.26
N LYS A 121 -36.65 27.70 -4.14
CA LYS A 121 -38.04 27.85 -3.67
C LYS A 121 -38.37 29.31 -3.33
N ARG A 122 -37.45 30.03 -2.70
CA ARG A 122 -37.62 31.45 -2.36
C ARG A 122 -37.81 32.29 -3.62
N VAL A 123 -36.94 32.12 -4.60
CA VAL A 123 -36.99 32.85 -5.88
C VAL A 123 -38.24 32.50 -6.67
N PHE A 124 -38.62 31.22 -6.72
CA PHE A 124 -39.85 30.77 -7.36
C PHE A 124 -41.09 31.52 -6.82
N LEU A 125 -41.25 31.57 -5.49
CA LEU A 125 -42.37 32.27 -4.85
C LEU A 125 -42.35 33.78 -5.13
N GLN A 126 -41.17 34.39 -5.18
CA GLN A 126 -41.05 35.80 -5.56
C GLN A 126 -41.51 36.05 -6.99
N ILE A 127 -41.13 35.18 -7.93
CA ILE A 127 -41.56 35.29 -9.32
C ILE A 127 -43.08 35.11 -9.42
N GLU A 128 -43.67 34.11 -8.77
CA GLU A 128 -45.13 33.91 -8.77
C GLU A 128 -45.87 35.12 -8.21
N ASN A 129 -45.44 35.66 -7.07
CA ASN A 129 -46.07 36.84 -6.48
C ASN A 129 -45.96 38.07 -7.38
N CYS A 130 -44.78 38.34 -7.95
CA CYS A 130 -44.58 39.48 -8.85
C CYS A 130 -45.40 39.34 -10.13
N THR A 131 -45.48 38.14 -10.70
CA THR A 131 -46.26 37.89 -11.92
C THR A 131 -47.76 37.96 -11.70
N ALA A 132 -48.25 37.49 -10.54
CA ALA A 132 -49.64 37.64 -10.12
C ALA A 132 -50.02 39.12 -9.96
N MET A 133 -49.20 39.89 -9.23
CA MET A 133 -49.42 41.34 -9.05
C MET A 133 -49.42 42.07 -10.40
N ALA A 134 -48.50 41.73 -11.31
CA ALA A 134 -48.47 42.32 -12.64
C ALA A 134 -49.71 41.97 -13.48
N ALA A 135 -50.28 40.76 -13.31
CA ALA A 135 -51.52 40.37 -13.97
C ALA A 135 -52.72 41.14 -13.42
N GLU A 136 -52.78 41.36 -12.11
CA GLU A 136 -53.83 42.16 -11.46
C GLU A 136 -53.80 43.63 -11.91
N VAL A 137 -52.60 44.22 -11.99
CA VAL A 137 -52.42 45.58 -12.53
C VAL A 137 -52.91 45.66 -13.97
N ARG A 138 -52.51 44.72 -14.84
CA ARG A 138 -52.98 44.68 -16.23
C ARG A 138 -54.50 44.59 -16.30
N LYS A 139 -55.12 43.70 -15.53
CA LYS A 139 -56.58 43.54 -15.46
C LYS A 139 -57.26 44.85 -15.05
N THR A 140 -56.79 45.48 -13.98
CA THR A 140 -57.35 46.73 -13.45
C THR A 140 -57.22 47.87 -14.47
N CYS A 141 -56.07 48.00 -15.13
CA CYS A 141 -55.86 48.98 -16.19
C CYS A 141 -56.80 48.76 -17.38
N SER A 142 -56.99 47.51 -17.81
CA SER A 142 -57.94 47.17 -18.88
C SER A 142 -59.38 47.53 -18.49
N GLU A 143 -59.82 47.15 -17.30
CA GLU A 143 -61.17 47.49 -16.82
C GLU A 143 -61.40 49.00 -16.70
N LEU A 144 -60.39 49.76 -16.24
CA LEU A 144 -60.47 51.21 -16.19
C LEU A 144 -60.53 51.84 -17.58
N LYS A 145 -59.71 51.34 -18.52
CA LYS A 145 -59.73 51.79 -19.92
C LYS A 145 -61.10 51.58 -20.55
N ASP A 146 -61.71 50.42 -20.34
CA ASP A 146 -63.02 50.09 -20.90
C ASP A 146 -64.11 51.04 -20.35
N LYS A 147 -64.09 51.35 -19.05
CA LYS A 147 -65.01 52.33 -18.43
C LYS A 147 -64.88 53.73 -19.02
N ILE A 148 -63.65 54.16 -19.33
CA ILE A 148 -63.39 55.47 -19.96
C ILE A 148 -63.84 55.48 -21.44
N ALA A 149 -63.71 54.36 -22.14
CA ALA A 149 -64.04 54.25 -23.55
C ALA A 149 -65.55 54.14 -23.84
N THR A 150 -66.36 53.72 -22.85
CA THR A 150 -67.83 53.83 -22.94
C THR A 150 -68.26 55.29 -22.79
N PRO A 151 -68.86 55.92 -23.82
CA PRO A 151 -69.35 57.29 -23.69
C PRO A 151 -70.49 57.33 -22.67
N ALA A 152 -70.45 58.29 -21.75
CA ALA A 152 -71.56 58.58 -20.87
C ALA A 152 -72.79 58.93 -21.74
N GLY A 153 -73.78 58.04 -21.73
CA GLY A 153 -75.11 58.31 -22.27
C GLY A 153 -75.85 59.30 -21.38
#